data_AF-A0A8D6UAX6-F1
#
_entry.id   AF-A0A8D6UAX6-F1
#
_cell.length_a   1.000
_cell.length_b   1.000
_cell.length_c   1.000
_cell.angle_alpha   90.00
_cell.angle_beta   90.00
_cell.angle_gamma   90.00
#
_symmetry.space_group_name_H-M   'P 1'
#
loop_
_entity.id
_entity.type
_entity.pdbx_description
1 polymer ?
#
loop_
_entity_poly.entity_id
_entity_poly.type
_entity_poly.pdbx_seq_one_letter_code
_entity_poly.pdbx_strand_id
1 'polypeptide(L)'
;MTNHIRVLTAVVLSQLIIEWPGYLIGLSIPKIIGIVLLSTAVEAILHICCVMKYHSDISLATSLTNFKQFIWKTIYYPIIVVAVIVVGVFQKKNILTIFFEWNALVVFYTVGFIMASNNVPMKKRHT
;
A
#
# COMPACT_ATOMS: atom_id res chain seq x y z
N MET A 1 10.56 -16.04 9.70
CA MET A 1 9.88 -14.80 10.16
C MET A 1 8.40 -15.07 10.18
N THR A 2 7.75 -14.90 11.34
CA THR A 2 6.30 -15.14 11.51
C THR A 2 5.49 -14.14 10.69
N ASN A 3 4.31 -14.56 10.19
CA ASN A 3 3.45 -13.75 9.32
C ASN A 3 3.14 -12.34 9.90
N HIS A 4 2.82 -12.26 11.19
CA HIS A 4 2.54 -10.99 11.88
C HIS A 4 3.71 -10.01 11.87
N ILE A 5 4.94 -10.50 12.08
CA ILE A 5 6.14 -9.65 12.06
C ILE A 5 6.34 -9.10 10.64
N ARG A 6 6.16 -9.95 9.62
CA ARG A 6 6.30 -9.55 8.20
C ARG A 6 5.31 -8.47 7.82
N VAL A 7 4.04 -8.60 8.24
CA VAL A 7 3.02 -7.59 7.99
C VAL A 7 3.32 -6.30 8.74
N LEU A 8 3.70 -6.39 10.02
CA LEU A 8 4.06 -5.23 10.81
C LEU A 8 5.24 -4.47 10.16
N THR A 9 6.26 -5.17 9.69
CA THR A 9 7.37 -4.56 8.96
C THR A 9 6.91 -3.85 7.69
N ALA A 10 5.97 -4.42 6.93
CA ALA A 10 5.43 -3.78 5.74
C ALA A 10 4.63 -2.50 6.05
N VAL A 11 3.85 -2.49 7.13
CA VAL A 11 3.11 -1.32 7.62
C VAL A 11 4.07 -0.22 8.08
N VAL A 12 5.10 -0.55 8.87
CA VAL A 12 6.10 0.46 9.29
C VAL A 12 6.86 1.02 8.08
N LEU A 13 7.20 0.17 7.11
CA LEU A 13 7.85 0.61 5.89
C LEU A 13 6.94 1.50 5.02
N SER A 14 5.64 1.19 4.94
CA SER A 14 4.68 2.00 4.19
C SER A 14 4.56 3.41 4.78
N GLN A 15 4.51 3.52 6.11
CA GLN A 15 4.49 4.79 6.82
C GLN A 15 5.72 5.65 6.47
N LEU A 16 6.92 5.07 6.50
CA LEU A 16 8.15 5.79 6.13
C LEU A 16 8.13 6.29 4.68
N ILE A 17 7.63 5.47 3.74
CA ILE A 17 7.51 5.83 2.32
C ILE A 17 6.45 6.91 2.09
N ILE A 18 5.44 7.00 2.95
CA ILE A 18 4.43 8.07 2.93
C ILE A 18 4.99 9.36 3.54
N GLU A 19 5.65 9.28 4.69
CA GLU A 19 6.13 10.47 5.42
C GLU A 19 7.22 11.22 4.67
N TRP A 20 8.17 10.49 4.07
CA TRP A 20 9.35 11.08 3.45
C TRP A 20 9.00 12.06 2.31
N PRO A 21 8.14 11.72 1.33
CA PRO A 21 7.72 12.66 0.30
C PRO A 21 6.88 13.82 0.85
N GLY A 22 6.07 13.58 1.88
CA GLY A 22 5.28 14.64 2.51
C GLY A 22 6.19 15.75 3.06
N TYR A 23 7.29 15.36 3.70
CA TYR A 23 8.31 16.28 4.20
C TYR A 23 9.03 17.01 3.05
N LEU A 24 9.49 16.27 2.03
CA LEU A 24 10.19 16.85 0.86
C LEU A 24 9.36 17.89 0.10
N ILE A 25 8.05 17.67 0.04
CA ILE A 25 7.11 18.51 -0.71
C ILE A 25 6.69 19.76 0.11
N GLY A 26 7.11 19.85 1.38
CA GLY A 26 6.86 21.01 2.25
C GLY A 26 5.45 21.05 2.83
N LEU A 27 4.79 19.89 2.98
CA LEU A 27 3.51 19.81 3.68
C LEU A 27 3.69 20.07 5.18
N SER A 28 2.67 20.66 5.78
CA SER A 28 2.68 20.87 7.23
C SER A 28 2.62 19.53 7.97
N ILE A 29 3.42 19.41 9.03
CA ILE A 29 3.53 18.20 9.86
C ILE A 29 2.14 17.66 10.30
N PRO A 30 1.16 18.47 10.74
CA PRO A 30 -0.15 17.96 11.11
C PRO A 30 -0.90 17.26 9.97
N LYS A 31 -0.73 17.72 8.72
CA LYS A 31 -1.38 17.11 7.56
C LYS A 31 -0.76 15.75 7.21
N ILE A 32 0.57 15.66 7.31
CA ILE A 32 1.30 14.41 7.11
C ILE A 32 0.84 13.38 8.15
N ILE A 33 0.86 13.75 9.43
CA ILE A 33 0.41 12.89 10.53
C ILE A 33 -1.04 12.42 10.32
N GLY A 34 -1.96 13.32 9.99
CA GLY A 34 -3.36 12.96 9.77
C GLY A 34 -3.55 11.91 8.67
N ILE A 35 -2.80 12.03 7.57
CA ILE A 35 -2.85 11.09 6.45
C ILE A 35 -2.20 9.75 6.84
N VAL A 36 -1.05 9.77 7.51
CA VAL A 36 -0.35 8.55 7.96
C VAL A 36 -1.21 7.75 8.95
N LEU A 37 -1.86 8.42 9.90
CA LEU A 37 -2.77 7.78 10.85
C LEU A 37 -3.96 7.12 10.13
N LEU A 38 -4.53 7.80 9.13
CA LEU A 38 -5.62 7.26 8.33
C LEU A 38 -5.18 6.01 7.55
N SER A 39 -4.02 6.07 6.89
CA SER A 39 -3.45 4.93 6.17
C SER A 39 -3.21 3.73 7.09
N THR A 40 -2.64 4.00 8.27
CA THR A 40 -2.36 2.97 9.28
C THR A 40 -3.63 2.29 9.77
N ALA A 41 -4.70 3.07 10.00
CA ALA A 41 -5.99 2.53 10.40
C ALA A 41 -6.58 1.60 9.32
N VAL A 42 -6.49 2.00 8.04
CA VAL A 42 -6.94 1.17 6.90
C VAL A 42 -6.15 -0.13 6.81
N GLU A 43 -4.82 -0.07 6.90
CA GLU A 43 -3.95 -1.24 6.84
C GLU A 43 -4.19 -2.20 8.01
N ALA A 44 -4.39 -1.68 9.23
CA ALA A 44 -4.67 -2.47 10.43
C ALA A 44 -6.01 -3.22 10.33
N ILE A 45 -7.09 -2.52 9.92
CA ILE A 45 -8.41 -3.13 9.74
C ILE A 45 -8.33 -4.27 8.71
N LEU A 46 -7.66 -4.04 7.58
CA LEU A 46 -7.50 -5.04 6.53
C LEU A 46 -6.69 -6.25 6.99
N HIS A 47 -5.62 -6.03 7.77
CA HIS A 47 -4.85 -7.13 8.34
C HIS A 47 -5.71 -8.00 9.25
N ILE A 48 -6.46 -7.40 10.17
CA ILE A 48 -7.36 -8.12 11.09
C ILE A 48 -8.37 -8.95 10.29
N CYS A 49 -9.07 -8.33 9.33
CA CYS A 49 -10.04 -9.03 8.49
C CYS A 49 -9.42 -10.20 7.70
N CYS A 50 -8.20 -10.04 7.17
CA CYS A 50 -7.51 -11.11 6.44
C CYS A 50 -7.05 -12.25 7.35
N VAL A 51 -6.50 -11.94 8.53
CA VAL A 51 -6.04 -12.94 9.50
C VAL A 51 -7.22 -13.76 10.02
N MET A 52 -8.33 -13.11 10.38
CA MET A 52 -9.55 -13.79 10.84
C MET A 52 -10.08 -14.80 9.81
N LYS A 53 -9.92 -14.51 8.52
CA LYS A 53 -10.52 -15.31 7.45
C LYS A 53 -9.63 -16.42 6.90
N TYR A 54 -8.32 -16.21 6.81
CA TYR A 54 -7.43 -17.11 6.05
C TYR A 54 -6.38 -17.85 6.89
N HIS A 55 -6.11 -17.42 8.13
CA HIS A 55 -5.30 -18.11 9.15
C HIS A 55 -4.12 -18.93 8.59
N SER A 56 -3.33 -18.32 7.70
CA SER A 56 -2.39 -19.05 6.86
C SER A 56 -0.95 -18.86 7.31
N ASP A 57 -0.29 -19.98 7.62
CA ASP A 57 1.13 -20.02 7.99
C ASP A 57 1.98 -20.30 6.74
N ILE A 58 2.06 -19.30 5.85
CA ILE A 58 2.81 -19.39 4.60
C ILE A 58 4.21 -18.80 4.73
N SER A 59 5.16 -19.46 4.06
CA SER A 59 6.55 -19.00 3.99
C SER A 59 6.68 -17.59 3.37
N LEU A 60 7.79 -16.92 3.66
CA LEU A 60 8.13 -15.63 3.04
C LEU A 60 8.24 -15.73 1.51
N ALA A 61 8.84 -16.80 1.00
CA ALA A 61 8.99 -17.01 -0.44
C ALA A 61 7.63 -17.13 -1.15
N THR A 62 6.68 -17.83 -0.52
CA THR A 62 5.31 -17.94 -1.03
C THR A 62 4.60 -16.60 -1.03
N SER A 63 4.70 -15.82 0.05
CA SER A 63 4.12 -14.47 0.13
C SER A 63 4.68 -13.54 -0.95
N LEU A 64 6.00 -13.54 -1.17
CA LEU A 64 6.64 -12.74 -2.22
C LEU A 64 6.21 -13.16 -3.63
N THR A 65 6.03 -14.47 -3.86
CA THR A 65 5.55 -14.99 -5.15
C THR A 65 4.11 -14.55 -5.41
N ASN A 66 3.24 -14.64 -4.40
CA ASN A 66 1.87 -14.14 -4.46
C ASN A 66 1.85 -12.62 -4.68
N PHE A 67 2.70 -11.87 -3.99
CA PHE A 67 2.79 -10.42 -4.14
C PHE A 67 3.30 -10.02 -5.54
N LYS A 68 4.27 -10.75 -6.09
CA LYS A 68 4.72 -10.56 -7.48
C LYS A 68 3.59 -10.77 -8.48
N GLN A 69 2.76 -11.80 -8.28
CA GLN A 69 1.57 -12.01 -9.11
C GLN A 69 0.55 -10.88 -8.94
N PHE A 70 0.35 -10.38 -7.72
CA PHE A 70 -0.50 -9.22 -7.45
C PHE A 70 -0.01 -7.98 -8.21
N ILE A 71 1.28 -7.66 -8.15
CA ILE A 71 1.89 -6.54 -8.88
C ILE A 71 1.63 -6.67 -10.37
N TRP A 72 1.92 -7.84 -10.96
CA TRP A 72 1.70 -8.06 -12.39
C TRP A 72 0.24 -7.89 -12.81
N LYS A 73 -0.71 -8.36 -12.00
CA LYS A 73 -2.14 -8.18 -12.27
C LYS A 73 -2.59 -6.73 -12.14
N THR A 74 -1.92 -5.92 -11.33
CA THR A 74 -2.34 -4.57 -10.97
C THR A 74 -1.42 -3.49 -11.56
N ILE A 75 -0.48 -3.85 -12.44
CA ILE A 75 0.56 -2.96 -12.98
C ILE A 75 0.00 -1.73 -13.72
N TYR A 76 -1.24 -1.78 -14.20
CA TYR A 76 -1.90 -0.63 -14.82
C TYR A 76 -2.20 0.48 -13.80
N TYR A 77 -2.48 0.14 -12.55
CA TYR A 77 -2.80 1.10 -11.49
C TYR A 77 -1.65 2.08 -11.18
N PRO A 78 -0.40 1.64 -10.88
CA PRO A 78 0.70 2.57 -10.63
C PRO A 78 0.98 3.44 -11.84
N ILE A 79 0.84 2.91 -13.07
CA ILE A 79 1.04 3.68 -14.30
C ILE A 79 0.03 4.84 -14.36
N ILE A 80 -1.26 4.56 -14.10
CA ILE A 80 -2.31 5.58 -14.10
C ILE A 80 -2.07 6.60 -12.98
N VAL A 81 -1.79 6.14 -11.75
CA VAL A 81 -1.57 7.05 -10.61
C VAL A 81 -0.36 7.95 -10.84
N VAL A 82 0.76 7.41 -11.36
CA VAL A 82 1.93 8.22 -11.72
C VAL A 82 1.59 9.24 -12.80
N ALA A 83 0.82 8.85 -13.83
CA ALA A 83 0.37 9.80 -14.85
C ALA A 83 -0.51 10.92 -14.25
N VAL A 84 -1.43 10.59 -13.33
CA VAL A 84 -2.27 11.57 -12.63
C VAL A 84 -1.42 12.52 -11.77
N ILE A 85 -0.41 11.99 -11.07
CA ILE A 85 0.54 12.79 -10.29
C ILE A 85 1.30 13.76 -11.20
N VAL A 86 1.86 13.27 -12.31
CA VAL A 86 2.61 14.09 -13.28
C VAL A 86 1.74 15.20 -13.85
N VAL A 87 0.53 14.86 -14.34
CA VAL A 87 -0.44 15.86 -14.84
C VAL A 87 -0.82 16.84 -13.73
N GLY A 88 -1.02 16.37 -12.50
CA GLY A 88 -1.33 17.20 -11.35
C GLY A 88 -0.23 18.22 -11.04
N VAL A 89 1.04 17.82 -11.15
CA VAL A 89 2.20 18.72 -11.00
C VAL A 89 2.20 19.78 -12.10
N PHE A 90 2.03 19.40 -13.37
CA PHE A 90 1.98 20.35 -14.49
C PHE A 90 0.81 21.32 -14.41
N GLN A 91 -0.36 20.85 -13.96
CA GLN A 91 -1.55 21.66 -13.74
C GLN A 91 -1.51 22.49 -12.46
N LYS A 92 -0.40 22.42 -11.70
CA LYS A 92 -0.24 23.08 -10.39
C LYS A 92 -1.42 22.79 -9.45
N LYS A 93 -1.91 21.54 -9.47
CA LYS A 93 -2.94 21.08 -8.53
C LYS A 93 -2.45 21.24 -7.10
N ASN A 94 -3.40 21.29 -6.16
CA ASN A 94 -3.09 21.37 -4.75
C ASN A 94 -2.13 20.24 -4.36
N ILE A 95 -1.04 20.62 -3.70
CA ILE A 95 0.05 19.72 -3.31
C ILE A 95 -0.45 18.58 -2.41
N LEU A 96 -1.50 18.86 -1.62
CA LEU A 96 -2.17 17.87 -0.79
C LEU A 96 -2.84 16.78 -1.63
N THR A 97 -3.41 17.12 -2.78
CA THR A 97 -4.03 16.15 -3.69
C THR A 97 -2.97 15.23 -4.30
N ILE A 98 -1.84 15.79 -4.75
CA ILE A 98 -0.73 15.00 -5.29
C ILE A 98 -0.18 14.03 -4.23
N PHE A 99 -0.03 14.53 -3.00
CA PHE A 99 0.39 13.72 -1.87
C PHE A 99 -0.62 12.62 -1.50
N PHE A 100 -1.92 12.90 -1.60
CA PHE A 100 -2.97 11.91 -1.37
C PHE A 100 -2.92 10.78 -2.40
N GLU A 101 -2.70 11.09 -3.68
CA GLU A 101 -2.54 10.05 -4.74
C GLU A 101 -1.30 9.18 -4.49
N TRP A 102 -0.18 9.79 -4.07
CA TRP A 102 1.00 9.06 -3.64
C TRP A 102 0.70 8.12 -2.46
N ASN A 103 0.01 8.63 -1.44
CA ASN A 103 -0.39 7.84 -0.29
C ASN A 103 -1.27 6.65 -0.68
N ALA A 104 -2.28 6.87 -1.52
CA ALA A 104 -3.18 5.83 -2.01
C ALA A 104 -2.42 4.73 -2.77
N LEU A 105 -1.39 5.10 -3.54
CA LEU A 105 -0.53 4.14 -4.22
C LEU A 105 0.23 3.23 -3.24
N VAL A 106 0.87 3.84 -2.23
CA VAL A 106 1.65 3.11 -1.24
C VAL A 106 0.75 2.15 -0.46
N VAL A 107 -0.37 2.65 0.07
CA VAL A 107 -1.34 1.84 0.84
C VAL A 107 -1.88 0.68 0.00
N PHE A 108 -2.20 0.91 -1.28
CA PHE A 108 -2.67 -0.16 -2.17
C PHE A 108 -1.68 -1.33 -2.24
N TYR A 109 -0.38 -1.05 -2.35
CA TYR A 109 0.64 -2.09 -2.38
C TYR A 109 0.91 -2.72 -1.03
N THR A 110 0.85 -1.97 0.07
CA THR A 110 0.93 -2.54 1.42
C THR A 110 -0.20 -3.54 1.64
N VAL A 111 -1.43 -3.17 1.28
CA VAL A 111 -2.60 -4.03 1.37
C VAL A 111 -2.45 -5.26 0.48
N GLY A 112 -1.97 -5.09 -0.75
CA GLY A 112 -1.65 -6.20 -1.65
C GLY A 112 -0.65 -7.19 -1.04
N PHE A 113 0.37 -6.67 -0.33
CA PHE A 113 1.33 -7.50 0.40
C PHE A 113 0.73 -8.20 1.61
N ILE A 114 -0.17 -7.54 2.35
CA ILE A 114 -0.94 -8.15 3.45
C ILE A 114 -1.80 -9.31 2.93
N MET A 115 -2.50 -9.10 1.81
CA MET A 115 -3.33 -10.14 1.18
C MET A 115 -2.47 -11.32 0.70
N ALA A 116 -1.34 -11.03 0.03
CA ALA A 116 -0.38 -12.03 -0.41
C ALA A 116 0.19 -12.84 0.76
N SER A 117 0.47 -12.16 1.87
CA SER A 117 0.97 -12.74 3.13
C SER A 117 -0.06 -13.60 3.86
N ASN A 118 -1.35 -13.36 3.64
CA ASN A 118 -2.44 -14.16 4.19
C ASN A 118 -3.01 -15.16 3.19
N ASN A 119 -2.30 -15.43 2.08
CA ASN A 119 -2.70 -16.39 1.05
C ASN A 119 -4.13 -16.20 0.52
N VAL A 120 -4.58 -14.93 0.41
CA VAL A 120 -5.90 -14.62 -0.13
C VAL A 120 -5.95 -15.09 -1.59
N PRO A 121 -6.93 -15.94 -1.98
CA PRO A 121 -7.01 -16.47 -3.33
C PRO A 121 -7.29 -15.34 -4.32
N MET A 122 -6.31 -15.05 -5.17
CA MET A 122 -6.52 -14.16 -6.30
C MET A 122 -7.29 -14.92 -7.38
N LYS A 123 -8.53 -14.51 -7.66
CA LYS A 123 -9.38 -15.12 -8.71
C LYS A 123 -8.53 -15.31 -9.98
N LYS A 124 -8.43 -16.56 -10.45
CA LYS A 124 -7.76 -16.86 -11.73
C LYS A 124 -8.54 -16.12 -12.83
N ARG A 125 -7.83 -15.50 -13.78
CA ARG A 125 -8.49 -15.08 -15.02
C ARG A 125 -9.10 -16.35 -15.61
N HIS A 126 -10.41 -16.39 -15.77
CA HIS A 126 -11.01 -17.29 -16.73
C HIS A 126 -10.52 -16.79 -18.09
N THR A 127 -9.48 -17.47 -18.59
CA THR A 127 -9.08 -17.39 -20.00
C THR A 127 -10.17 -17.97 -20.86
#